data_AF-X5MDI1-F1
#
_entry.id   AF-X5MDI1-F1
#
_cell.length_a   1.000
_cell.length_b   1.000
_cell.length_c   1.000
_cell.angle_alpha   90.00
_cell.angle_beta   90.00
_cell.angle_gamma   90.00
#
_symmetry.space_group_name_H-M   'P 1'
#
loop_
_entity.id
_entity.type
_entity.pdbx_description
1 polymer ?
#
loop_
_entity_poly.entity_id
_entity_poly.type
_entity_poly.pdbx_seq_one_letter_code
_entity_poly.pdbx_strand_id
1 'polypeptide(L)'
;MVDGVFAQVGEGFTEEMDRLDDDADYETRLMSPIRALVNMFAADADLHRIILHEGKHDSERLTWLVETHLRRFYENSIAVIKEGQASGLVRPGDPTLLHYSAIAIAGTVFSLSPEIRKLDPHTKANDPDAVTALIRDVLMIAPNKP
;
A
#
# COMPACT_ATOMS: atom_id res chain seq x y z
N MET A 1 9.35 8.67 -19.37
CA MET A 1 9.03 9.72 -18.37
C MET A 1 7.95 9.25 -17.39
N VAL A 2 7.01 8.37 -17.79
CA VAL A 2 6.08 7.66 -16.88
C VAL A 2 6.41 6.16 -16.77
N ASP A 3 6.83 5.51 -17.86
CA ASP A 3 7.21 4.08 -17.85
C ASP A 3 8.33 3.76 -16.86
N GLY A 4 9.37 4.61 -16.83
CA GLY A 4 10.48 4.45 -15.88
C GLY A 4 10.04 4.56 -14.43
N VAL A 5 8.97 5.30 -14.15
CA VAL A 5 8.41 5.43 -12.80
C VAL A 5 7.72 4.13 -12.39
N PHE A 6 6.89 3.54 -13.24
CA PHE A 6 6.26 2.25 -12.95
C PHE A 6 7.24 1.08 -12.94
N ALA A 7 8.26 1.11 -13.79
CA ALA A 7 9.35 0.15 -13.75
C ALA A 7 10.12 0.26 -12.42
N GLN A 8 10.49 1.48 -11.99
CA GLN A 8 11.17 1.70 -10.72
C GLN A 8 10.32 1.32 -9.51
N VAL A 9 9.01 1.62 -9.53
CA VAL A 9 8.06 1.15 -8.51
C VAL A 9 8.02 -0.37 -8.50
N GLY A 10 7.86 -1.01 -9.67
CA GLY A 10 7.81 -2.45 -9.80
C GLY A 10 9.08 -3.16 -9.33
N GLU A 11 10.26 -2.62 -9.69
CA GLU A 11 11.57 -3.13 -9.27
C GLU A 11 11.75 -2.98 -7.76
N GLY A 12 11.52 -1.79 -7.20
CA GLY A 12 11.65 -1.56 -5.75
C GLY A 12 10.73 -2.44 -4.92
N PHE A 13 9.51 -2.69 -5.40
CA PHE A 13 8.58 -3.64 -4.77
C PHE A 13 9.00 -5.11 -4.92
N THR A 14 9.51 -5.49 -6.10
CA THR A 14 9.97 -6.86 -6.35
C THR A 14 11.17 -7.17 -5.47
N GLU A 15 12.13 -6.26 -5.38
CA GLU A 15 13.28 -6.40 -4.48
C GLU A 15 12.84 -6.51 -3.02
N GLU A 16 11.87 -5.71 -2.57
CA GLU A 16 11.39 -5.81 -1.19
C GLU A 16 10.68 -7.12 -0.94
N MET A 17 9.87 -7.60 -1.88
CA MET A 17 9.20 -8.89 -1.78
C MET A 17 10.18 -10.07 -1.80
N ASP A 18 11.20 -10.04 -2.64
CA ASP A 18 12.24 -11.06 -2.71
C ASP A 18 13.14 -11.03 -1.46
N ARG A 19 13.17 -9.89 -0.73
CA ARG A 19 13.83 -9.75 0.59
C ARG A 19 12.97 -10.24 1.76
N LEU A 20 11.68 -10.53 1.55
CA LEU A 20 10.84 -11.09 2.62
C LEU A 20 11.31 -12.50 2.93
N ASP A 21 11.69 -12.70 4.19
CA ASP A 21 11.96 -14.02 4.72
C ASP A 21 10.64 -14.81 4.76
N ASP A 22 10.60 -15.98 4.11
CA ASP A 22 9.43 -16.87 4.13
C ASP A 22 9.11 -17.34 5.55
N ASP A 23 10.11 -17.34 6.45
CA ASP A 23 9.96 -17.68 7.88
C ASP A 23 9.56 -16.47 8.75
N ALA A 24 9.37 -15.28 8.17
CA ALA A 24 8.92 -14.11 8.91
C ALA A 24 7.51 -14.32 9.50
N ASP A 25 7.24 -13.68 10.65
CA ASP A 25 5.91 -13.70 11.22
C ASP A 25 4.87 -13.09 10.27
N TYR A 26 3.61 -13.49 10.45
CA TYR A 26 2.51 -13.09 9.57
C TYR A 26 2.35 -11.57 9.44
N GLU A 27 2.49 -10.84 10.55
CA GLU A 27 2.34 -9.39 10.55
C GLU A 27 3.46 -8.73 9.73
N THR A 28 4.69 -9.22 9.89
CA THR A 28 5.83 -8.79 9.08
C THR A 28 5.61 -9.07 7.59
N ARG A 29 5.12 -10.26 7.22
CA ARG A 29 4.79 -10.61 5.82
C ARG A 29 3.71 -9.68 5.24
N LEU A 30 2.71 -9.30 6.03
CA LEU A 30 1.62 -8.40 5.61
C LEU A 30 2.07 -6.94 5.50
N MET A 31 2.83 -6.46 6.49
CA MET A 31 3.10 -5.03 6.67
C MET A 31 4.34 -4.53 5.93
N SER A 32 5.31 -5.39 5.60
CA SER A 32 6.52 -4.95 4.89
C SER A 32 6.24 -4.38 3.49
N PRO A 33 5.42 -5.00 2.62
CA PRO A 33 5.05 -4.39 1.35
C PRO A 33 4.30 -3.05 1.52
N ILE A 34 3.47 -2.95 2.56
CA ILE A 34 2.77 -1.69 2.89
C ILE A 34 3.76 -0.61 3.29
N ARG A 35 4.76 -0.95 4.10
CA ARG A 35 5.82 -0.02 4.52
C ARG A 35 6.62 0.50 3.31
N ALA A 36 6.97 -0.39 2.38
CA ALA A 36 7.63 0.02 1.13
C ALA A 36 6.75 0.98 0.32
N LEU A 37 5.44 0.70 0.19
CA LEU A 37 4.49 1.60 -0.46
C LEU A 37 4.49 2.99 0.16
N VAL A 38 4.36 3.03 1.48
CA VAL A 38 4.27 4.26 2.28
C VAL A 38 5.56 5.07 2.13
N ASN A 39 6.72 4.44 2.22
CA ASN A 39 8.01 5.10 2.03
C ASN A 39 8.16 5.69 0.63
N MET A 40 7.69 4.97 -0.39
CA MET A 40 7.73 5.43 -1.76
C MET A 40 6.86 6.68 -1.97
N PHE A 41 5.64 6.71 -1.44
CA PHE A 41 4.76 7.89 -1.50
C PHE A 41 5.23 9.04 -0.60
N ALA A 42 5.93 8.74 0.48
CA ALA A 42 6.55 9.76 1.31
C ALA A 42 7.73 10.44 0.59
N ALA A 43 8.50 9.67 -0.18
CA ALA A 43 9.63 10.18 -0.95
C ALA A 43 9.19 11.02 -2.15
N ASP A 44 8.09 10.63 -2.80
CA ASP A 44 7.49 11.36 -3.91
C ASP A 44 5.95 11.36 -3.83
N ALA A 45 5.38 12.48 -3.39
CA ALA A 45 3.93 12.62 -3.24
C ALA A 45 3.20 12.77 -4.59
N ASP A 46 3.90 13.14 -5.67
CA ASP A 46 3.35 13.26 -7.01
C ASP A 46 3.25 11.89 -7.71
N LEU A 47 4.06 10.93 -7.29
CA LEU A 47 3.99 9.53 -7.74
C LEU A 47 2.59 8.94 -7.60
N HIS A 48 1.97 9.11 -6.43
CA HIS A 48 0.60 8.62 -6.22
C HIS A 48 -0.40 9.28 -7.17
N ARG A 49 -0.22 10.57 -7.50
CA ARG A 49 -1.08 11.29 -8.45
C ARG A 49 -0.96 10.73 -9.86
N ILE A 50 0.26 10.39 -10.29
CA ILE A 50 0.54 9.75 -11.59
C ILE A 50 -0.13 8.37 -11.63
N ILE A 51 0.10 7.53 -10.61
CA ILE A 51 -0.51 6.19 -10.51
C ILE A 51 -2.03 6.28 -10.58
N LEU A 52 -2.61 7.21 -9.83
CA LEU A 52 -4.06 7.40 -9.80
C LEU A 52 -4.60 7.91 -11.14
N HIS A 53 -3.86 8.75 -11.87
CA HIS A 53 -4.28 9.26 -13.17
C HIS A 53 -4.29 8.16 -14.25
N GLU A 54 -3.22 7.35 -14.30
CA GLU A 54 -3.10 6.21 -15.21
C GLU A 54 -4.11 5.10 -14.88
N GLY A 55 -4.36 4.86 -13.59
CA GLY A 55 -5.30 3.83 -13.12
C GLY A 55 -6.78 4.13 -13.32
N LYS A 56 -7.14 5.39 -13.64
CA LYS A 56 -8.55 5.83 -13.77
C LYS A 56 -9.14 5.63 -15.16
N HIS A 57 -8.31 5.42 -16.17
CA HIS A 57 -8.75 5.36 -17.56
C HIS A 57 -8.60 3.93 -18.10
N ASP A 58 -9.72 3.31 -18.45
CA ASP A 58 -9.71 2.05 -19.17
C ASP A 58 -9.03 2.23 -20.52
N SER A 59 -7.87 1.60 -20.68
CA SER A 59 -6.95 1.83 -21.80
C SER A 59 -6.01 0.64 -21.99
N GLU A 60 -5.48 0.49 -23.21
CA GLU A 60 -4.43 -0.51 -23.49
C GLU A 60 -3.19 -0.31 -22.61
N ARG A 61 -2.91 0.96 -22.26
CA ARG A 61 -1.85 1.35 -21.33
C ARG A 61 -2.08 0.78 -19.93
N LEU A 62 -3.31 0.88 -19.42
CA LEU A 62 -3.67 0.30 -18.13
C LEU A 62 -3.58 -1.22 -18.16
N THR A 63 -4.06 -1.86 -19.23
CA THR A 63 -3.93 -3.31 -19.42
C THR A 63 -2.46 -3.73 -19.35
N TRP A 64 -1.58 -3.07 -20.09
CA TRP A 64 -0.14 -3.34 -20.04
C TRP A 64 0.45 -3.13 -18.64
N LEU A 65 0.07 -2.05 -17.94
CA LEU A 65 0.54 -1.77 -16.57
C LEU A 65 0.12 -2.88 -15.60
N VAL A 66 -1.14 -3.32 -15.70
CA VAL A 66 -1.67 -4.40 -14.88
C VAL A 66 -0.90 -5.69 -15.11
N GLU A 67 -0.75 -6.12 -16.37
CA GLU A 67 -0.06 -7.37 -16.69
C GLU A 67 1.44 -7.34 -16.35
N THR A 68 2.10 -6.20 -16.58
CA THR A 68 3.56 -6.11 -16.45
C THR A 68 4.01 -5.89 -15.01
N HIS A 69 3.26 -5.10 -14.24
CA HIS A 69 3.72 -4.61 -12.94
C HIS A 69 2.77 -4.92 -11.78
N LEU A 70 1.46 -4.76 -11.97
CA LEU A 70 0.53 -4.78 -10.82
C LEU A 70 0.04 -6.18 -10.46
N ARG A 71 -0.13 -7.08 -11.43
CA ARG A 71 -0.78 -8.39 -11.22
C ARG A 71 -0.10 -9.23 -10.15
N ARG A 72 1.21 -9.44 -10.26
CA ARG A 72 2.00 -10.23 -9.29
C ARG A 72 1.87 -9.67 -7.87
N PHE A 73 1.98 -8.35 -7.74
CA PHE A 73 1.87 -7.67 -6.45
C PHE A 73 0.47 -7.81 -5.84
N TYR A 74 -0.55 -7.56 -6.66
CA TYR A 74 -1.94 -7.72 -6.27
C TYR A 74 -2.23 -9.15 -5.80
N GLU A 75 -1.85 -10.17 -6.57
CA GLU A 75 -2.10 -11.57 -6.23
C GLU A 75 -1.44 -11.97 -4.89
N ASN A 76 -0.19 -11.54 -4.66
CA ASN A 76 0.48 -11.78 -3.39
C ASN A 76 -0.22 -11.08 -2.21
N SER A 77 -0.56 -9.79 -2.38
CA SER A 77 -1.23 -9.02 -1.33
C SER A 77 -2.58 -9.65 -0.96
N ILE A 78 -3.36 -10.10 -1.95
CA ILE A 78 -4.65 -10.75 -1.73
C ILE A 78 -4.49 -12.11 -1.04
N ALA A 79 -3.45 -12.89 -1.38
CA ALA A 79 -3.16 -14.15 -0.71
C ALA A 79 -2.91 -13.93 0.78
N VAL A 80 -2.04 -12.98 1.14
CA VAL A 80 -1.72 -12.66 2.55
C VAL A 80 -2.95 -12.12 3.28
N ILE A 81 -3.73 -11.21 2.68
CA ILE A 81 -4.96 -10.70 3.30
C ILE A 81 -5.95 -11.84 3.61
N LYS A 82 -6.18 -12.75 2.66
CA LYS A 82 -7.08 -13.89 2.85
C LYS A 82 -6.58 -14.86 3.93
N GLU A 83 -5.28 -15.12 3.99
CA GLU A 83 -4.65 -15.92 5.04
C GLU A 83 -4.91 -15.30 6.44
N GLY A 84 -4.76 -13.98 6.57
CA GLY A 84 -5.03 -13.25 7.81
C GLY A 84 -6.50 -13.22 8.20
N GLN A 85 -7.39 -13.16 7.21
CA GLN A 85 -8.83 -13.23 7.45
C GLN A 85 -9.22 -14.63 7.96
N ALA A 86 -8.65 -15.68 7.37
CA ALA A 86 -8.89 -17.06 7.80
C ALA A 86 -8.39 -17.34 9.23
N SER A 87 -7.33 -16.66 9.67
CA SER A 87 -6.80 -16.74 11.04
C SER A 87 -7.42 -15.76 12.03
N GLY A 88 -8.30 -14.86 11.57
CA GLY A 88 -8.94 -13.83 12.40
C GLY A 88 -8.01 -12.66 12.80
N LEU A 89 -6.85 -12.53 12.17
CA LEU A 89 -5.90 -11.44 12.41
C LEU A 89 -6.20 -10.19 11.57
N VAL A 90 -6.73 -10.38 10.36
CA VAL A 90 -7.13 -9.31 9.44
C VAL A 90 -8.65 -9.15 9.46
N ARG A 91 -9.12 -7.91 9.36
CA ARG A 91 -10.54 -7.61 9.42
C ARG A 91 -11.35 -8.28 8.31
N PRO A 92 -12.61 -8.68 8.59
CA PRO A 92 -13.50 -9.18 7.56
C PRO A 92 -13.80 -8.07 6.53
N GLY A 93 -14.05 -8.48 5.30
CA GLY A 93 -14.33 -7.58 4.18
C GLY A 93 -13.81 -8.14 2.87
N ASP A 94 -14.11 -7.46 1.77
CA ASP A 94 -13.58 -7.82 0.46
C ASP A 94 -12.04 -7.56 0.42
N PRO A 95 -11.22 -8.58 0.13
CA PRO A 95 -9.76 -8.44 0.12
C PRO A 95 -9.24 -7.39 -0.86
N THR A 96 -9.89 -7.25 -2.02
CA THR A 96 -9.53 -6.27 -3.05
C THR A 96 -9.78 -4.86 -2.54
N LEU A 97 -10.93 -4.63 -1.91
CA LEU A 97 -11.24 -3.33 -1.33
C LEU A 97 -10.33 -2.99 -0.15
N LEU A 98 -9.93 -3.96 0.67
CA LEU A 98 -8.95 -3.75 1.74
C LEU A 98 -7.57 -3.39 1.19
N HIS A 99 -7.11 -4.09 0.14
CA HIS A 99 -5.88 -3.78 -0.58
C HIS A 99 -5.87 -2.34 -1.12
N TYR A 100 -6.91 -1.96 -1.87
CA TYR A 100 -7.01 -0.61 -2.42
C TYR A 100 -7.26 0.47 -1.35
N SER A 101 -7.84 0.12 -0.21
CA SER A 101 -7.97 1.03 0.93
C SER A 101 -6.61 1.36 1.54
N ALA A 102 -5.72 0.37 1.69
CA ALA A 102 -4.36 0.60 2.16
C ALA A 102 -3.58 1.53 1.20
N ILE A 103 -3.69 1.29 -0.11
CA ILE A 103 -3.11 2.15 -1.15
C ILE A 103 -3.67 3.57 -1.04
N ALA A 104 -4.99 3.72 -0.91
CA ALA A 104 -5.65 5.01 -0.82
C ALA A 104 -5.23 5.79 0.43
N ILE A 105 -5.12 5.13 1.59
CA ILE A 105 -4.62 5.76 2.83
C ILE A 105 -3.18 6.23 2.63
N ALA A 106 -2.30 5.34 2.17
CA ALA A 106 -0.89 5.66 1.94
C ALA A 106 -0.75 6.86 1.00
N GLY A 107 -1.39 6.81 -0.17
CA GLY A 107 -1.25 7.84 -1.18
C GLY A 107 -1.91 9.17 -0.81
N THR A 108 -3.12 9.13 -0.27
CA THR A 108 -3.91 10.35 0.02
C THR A 108 -3.25 11.18 1.11
N VAL A 109 -2.73 10.55 2.17
CA VAL A 109 -2.11 11.26 3.29
C VAL A 109 -0.92 12.10 2.81
N PHE A 110 -0.04 11.55 1.96
CA PHE A 110 1.09 12.31 1.42
C PHE A 110 0.67 13.32 0.36
N SER A 111 -0.18 12.93 -0.60
CA SER A 111 -0.63 13.82 -1.68
C SER A 111 -1.41 15.05 -1.16
N LEU A 112 -2.12 14.92 -0.03
CA LEU A 112 -2.87 16.02 0.60
C LEU A 112 -2.18 16.56 1.86
N SER A 113 -0.92 16.20 2.13
CA SER A 113 -0.22 16.63 3.34
C SER A 113 -0.21 18.16 3.56
N PRO A 114 -0.12 19.05 2.53
CA PRO A 114 -0.20 20.48 2.75
C PRO A 114 -1.58 20.96 3.22
N GLU A 115 -2.66 20.33 2.75
CA GLU A 115 -4.02 20.61 3.19
C GLU A 115 -4.23 20.12 4.62
N ILE A 116 -3.87 18.86 4.89
CA ILE A 116 -4.03 18.24 6.20
C ILE A 116 -3.30 19.05 7.28
N ARG A 117 -2.07 19.49 7.04
CA ARG A 117 -1.31 20.34 7.99
C ARG A 117 -1.92 21.73 8.22
N LYS A 118 -2.69 22.26 7.27
CA LYS A 118 -3.42 23.53 7.45
C LYS A 118 -4.67 23.35 8.31
N LEU A 119 -5.31 22.19 8.22
CA LEU A 119 -6.48 21.83 9.04
C LEU A 119 -6.08 21.45 10.45
N ASP A 120 -5.03 20.65 10.60
CA ASP A 120 -4.46 20.23 11.88
C ASP A 120 -2.92 20.31 11.84
N PRO A 121 -2.32 21.35 12.43
CA PRO A 121 -0.86 21.49 12.48
C PRO A 121 -0.14 20.47 13.38
N HIS A 122 -0.85 19.74 14.23
CA HIS A 122 -0.29 18.78 15.18
C HIS A 122 -0.32 17.33 14.68
N THR A 123 -0.99 17.09 13.55
CA THR A 123 -1.05 15.76 12.94
C THR A 123 0.29 15.32 12.36
N LYS A 124 0.47 14.00 12.26
CA LYS A 124 1.66 13.36 11.69
C LYS A 124 1.44 12.92 10.23
N ALA A 125 0.68 13.68 9.45
CA ALA A 125 0.27 13.34 8.07
C ALA A 125 1.41 13.36 7.03
N ASN A 126 2.66 13.37 7.46
CA ASN A 126 3.86 13.26 6.65
C ASN A 126 4.90 12.31 7.29
N ASP A 127 4.51 11.57 8.32
CA ASP A 127 5.34 10.60 9.03
C ASP A 127 5.03 9.19 8.49
N PRO A 128 5.95 8.56 7.74
CA PRO A 128 5.77 7.21 7.19
C PRO A 128 5.41 6.16 8.24
N ASP A 129 5.97 6.27 9.45
CA ASP A 129 5.71 5.30 10.51
C ASP A 129 4.29 5.46 11.04
N ALA A 130 3.82 6.71 11.21
CA ALA A 130 2.45 6.99 11.61
C ALA A 130 1.42 6.51 10.58
N VAL A 131 1.70 6.69 9.29
CA VAL A 131 0.81 6.22 8.21
C VAL A 131 0.80 4.69 8.13
N THR A 132 1.96 4.04 8.26
CA THR A 132 2.05 2.58 8.29
C THR A 132 1.28 2.01 9.47
N ALA A 133 1.40 2.62 10.66
CA ALA A 133 0.64 2.24 11.85
C ALA A 133 -0.87 2.44 11.65
N LEU A 134 -1.30 3.54 11.01
CA LEU A 134 -2.71 3.75 10.68
C LEU A 134 -3.25 2.64 9.76
N ILE A 135 -2.51 2.29 8.71
CA ILE A 135 -2.93 1.21 7.79
C ILE A 135 -3.01 -0.11 8.53
N ARG A 136 -2.03 -0.42 9.40
CA ARG A 136 -2.06 -1.60 10.26
C ARG A 136 -3.32 -1.63 11.11
N ASP A 137 -3.64 -0.55 11.82
CA ASP A 137 -4.83 -0.47 12.68
C ASP A 137 -6.15 -0.56 11.89
N VAL A 138 -6.14 -0.11 10.63
CA VAL A 138 -7.27 -0.27 9.70
C VAL A 138 -7.36 -1.68 9.16
N LEU A 139 -6.27 -2.41 8.94
CA LEU A 139 -6.33 -3.77 8.37
C LEU A 139 -6.47 -4.85 9.44
N MET A 140 -5.77 -4.71 10.55
CA MET A 140 -5.69 -5.73 11.57
C MET A 140 -6.83 -5.60 12.58
N ILE A 141 -7.29 -6.73 13.09
CA ILE A 141 -8.16 -6.76 14.26
C ILE A 141 -7.24 -6.61 15.46
N ALA A 142 -7.39 -5.53 16.23
CA ALA A 142 -6.69 -5.40 17.50
C ALA A 142 -6.99 -6.64 18.35
N PRO A 143 -5.98 -7.30 18.95
CA PRO A 143 -6.27 -8.39 19.87
C PRO A 143 -7.21 -7.84 20.95
N ASN A 144 -8.32 -8.54 21.20
CA ASN A 144 -9.24 -8.16 22.27
C ASN A 144 -8.41 -7.89 23.51
N LYS A 145 -8.37 -6.63 23.94
CA LYS A 145 -7.72 -6.28 25.19
C LYS A 145 -8.48 -7.02 26.29
N PRO A 146 -7.83 -7.87 27.09
CA PRO A 146 -8.49 -8.59 28.17
C PRO A 146 -9.14 -7.62 29.17
#